data_AF-A0A367WW50-F1
#
_entry.id   AF-A0A367WW50-F1
#
_cell.length_a   1.000
_cell.length_b   1.000
_cell.length_c   1.000
_cell.angle_alpha   90.00
_cell.angle_beta   90.00
_cell.angle_gamma   90.00
#
_symmetry.space_group_name_H-M   'P 1'
#
loop_
_entity.id
_entity.type
_entity.pdbx_description
1 polymer ?
#
loop_
_entity_poly.entity_id
_entity_poly.type
_entity_poly.pdbx_seq_one_letter_code
_entity_poly.pdbx_strand_id
1 'polypeptide(L)'
;MTAAKKATNPFFDVDFTKFTTDFKMPGVDINEMMAFQRKNVEALTKANKIAFDGFQAVAQRQSEIFKTMMEKATTQGKDFSAASGDTPMAAAAKQTAAAKTAYEEALANAKELSGLVSKSQEEALGLLQARFTESLDELKAAIEKTEAAAK
;
A
#
# COMPACT_ATOMS: atom_id res chain seq x y z
N MET A 1 39.34 15.11 13.99
CA MET A 1 38.36 14.00 13.98
C MET A 1 36.97 14.61 14.11
N THR A 2 36.22 14.64 13.02
CA THR A 2 34.86 15.19 12.93
C THR A 2 33.86 14.16 13.47
N ALA A 3 33.24 14.46 14.61
CA ALA A 3 32.14 13.65 15.13
C ALA A 3 30.88 13.90 14.29
N ALA A 4 30.43 12.85 13.59
CA ALA A 4 29.16 12.86 12.88
C ALA A 4 28.01 13.04 13.89
N LYS A 5 27.25 14.11 13.73
CA LYS A 5 26.03 14.39 14.49
C LYS A 5 25.03 13.28 14.19
N LYS A 6 24.83 12.38 15.16
CA LYS A 6 23.83 11.31 15.11
C LYS A 6 22.49 11.94 14.78
N ALA A 7 21.82 11.48 13.73
CA ALA A 7 20.48 11.92 13.40
C ALA A 7 19.52 11.45 14.50
N THR A 8 19.31 12.30 15.51
CA THR A 8 18.29 12.17 16.53
C THR A 8 16.95 12.20 15.82
N ASN A 9 16.31 11.03 15.69
CA ASN A 9 14.98 10.94 15.09
C ASN A 9 13.96 11.24 16.19
N PRO A 10 13.28 12.40 16.17
CA PRO A 10 12.50 12.92 17.31
C PRO A 10 11.31 12.04 17.71
N PHE A 11 10.96 11.05 16.90
CA PHE A 11 9.95 10.03 17.20
C PHE A 11 10.44 8.90 18.10
N PHE A 12 11.75 8.63 18.13
CA PHE A 12 12.34 7.49 18.87
C PHE A 12 13.08 7.92 20.14
N ASP A 13 13.42 9.21 20.28
CA ASP A 13 14.15 9.78 21.43
C ASP A 13 13.21 10.45 22.45
N VAL A 14 11.93 10.04 22.50
CA VAL A 14 11.04 10.41 23.59
C VAL A 14 11.47 9.60 24.83
N ASP A 15 12.18 10.24 25.75
CA ASP A 15 12.62 9.66 27.02
C ASP A 15 11.41 9.48 27.96
N PHE A 16 10.64 8.41 27.73
CA PHE A 16 9.44 8.06 28.49
C PHE A 16 9.72 7.94 30.00
N THR A 17 10.94 7.59 30.39
CA THR A 17 11.40 7.48 31.78
C THR A 17 11.27 8.78 32.58
N LYS A 18 11.43 9.93 31.92
CA LYS A 18 11.25 11.26 32.57
C LYS A 18 9.79 11.58 32.78
N PHE A 19 8.94 11.27 31.80
CA PHE A 19 7.49 11.47 31.91
C PHE A 19 6.87 10.59 33.02
N THR A 20 7.39 9.38 33.24
CA THR A 20 6.87 8.44 34.24
C THR A 20 7.29 8.76 35.68
N THR A 21 8.40 9.46 35.86
CA THR A 21 8.91 9.81 37.20
C THR A 21 8.12 10.99 37.78
N ASP A 22 7.76 11.95 36.93
CA ASP A 22 7.00 13.14 37.33
C ASP A 22 5.47 12.92 37.31
N PHE A 23 4.97 11.91 36.58
CA PHE A 23 3.55 11.63 36.39
C PHE A 23 3.17 10.24 36.93
N LYS A 24 3.39 9.99 38.22
CA LYS A 24 2.78 8.83 38.90
C LYS A 24 1.28 9.05 39.04
N MET A 25 0.51 8.74 37.99
CA MET A 25 -0.95 8.66 38.08
C MET A 25 -1.35 7.31 38.68
N PRO A 26 -1.94 7.29 39.90
CA PRO A 26 -2.49 6.06 40.46
C PRO A 26 -3.52 5.45 39.50
N GLY A 27 -3.37 4.17 39.17
CA GLY A 27 -4.31 3.44 38.31
C GLY A 27 -3.92 3.30 36.83
N VAL A 28 -2.86 3.97 36.35
CA VAL A 28 -2.38 3.84 34.96
C VAL A 28 -1.13 2.96 34.87
N ASP A 29 -1.19 1.86 34.10
CA ASP A 29 -0.05 0.99 33.85
C ASP A 29 0.80 1.50 32.68
N ILE A 30 2.01 1.96 32.99
CA ILE A 30 2.97 2.49 32.01
C ILE A 30 3.37 1.44 30.97
N ASN A 31 3.42 0.16 31.34
CA ASN A 31 3.73 -0.90 30.38
C ASN A 31 2.61 -1.07 29.36
N GLU A 32 1.35 -0.96 29.78
CA GLU A 32 0.18 -0.99 28.90
C GLU A 32 0.17 0.23 27.96
N MET A 33 0.53 1.42 28.44
CA MET A 33 0.67 2.61 27.60
C MET A 33 1.79 2.49 26.56
N MET A 34 2.94 1.94 26.96
CA MET A 34 4.05 1.67 26.04
C MET A 34 3.69 0.60 25.00
N ALA A 35 2.96 -0.43 25.40
CA ALA A 35 2.44 -1.45 24.50
C ALA A 35 1.42 -0.87 23.51
N PHE A 36 0.49 -0.03 23.98
CA PHE A 36 -0.47 0.71 23.16
C PHE A 36 0.23 1.56 22.10
N GLN A 37 1.25 2.32 22.49
CA GLN A 37 2.00 3.16 21.57
C GLN A 37 2.82 2.33 20.57
N ARG A 38 3.42 1.22 21.00
CA ARG A 38 4.11 0.28 20.11
C ARG A 38 3.14 -0.27 19.06
N LYS A 39 1.95 -0.73 19.45
CA LYS A 39 0.92 -1.25 18.52
C LYS A 39 0.49 -0.20 17.48
N ASN A 40 0.36 1.07 17.88
CA ASN A 40 0.05 2.17 16.96
C ASN A 40 1.16 2.36 15.91
N VAL A 41 2.42 2.39 16.34
CA VAL A 41 3.57 2.53 15.44
C VAL A 41 3.66 1.34 14.49
N GLU A 42 3.42 0.12 14.98
CA GLU A 42 3.39 -1.08 14.14
C GLU A 42 2.28 -1.03 13.11
N ALA A 43 1.07 -0.60 13.48
CA ALA A 43 -0.04 -0.48 12.55
C ALA A 43 0.24 0.54 11.44
N LEU A 44 0.77 1.71 11.79
CA LEU A 44 1.19 2.72 10.81
C LEU A 44 2.31 2.21 9.90
N THR A 45 3.28 1.48 10.47
CA THR A 45 4.38 0.89 9.68
C THR A 45 3.85 -0.15 8.69
N LYS A 46 2.91 -1.01 9.12
CA LYS A 46 2.27 -2.02 8.25
C LYS A 46 1.42 -1.36 7.17
N ALA A 47 0.65 -0.33 7.50
CA ALA A 47 -0.13 0.43 6.51
C ALA A 47 0.78 1.07 5.44
N ASN A 48 1.90 1.69 5.86
CA ASN A 48 2.89 2.24 4.94
C ASN A 48 3.52 1.16 4.05
N LYS A 49 3.77 -0.03 4.61
CA LYS A 49 4.27 -1.17 3.83
C LYS A 49 3.25 -1.64 2.79
N ILE A 50 1.97 -1.75 3.14
CA ILE A 50 0.89 -2.11 2.20
C ILE A 50 0.81 -1.10 1.05
N ALA A 51 0.92 0.20 1.36
CA ALA A 51 0.95 1.25 0.35
C ALA A 51 2.17 1.10 -0.59
N PHE A 52 3.36 0.88 -0.03
CA PHE A 52 4.59 0.68 -0.81
C PHE A 52 4.53 -0.57 -1.69
N ASP A 53 4.06 -1.69 -1.13
CA ASP A 53 3.88 -2.94 -1.87
C ASP A 53 2.84 -2.75 -3.00
N GLY A 54 1.80 -1.92 -2.79
CA GLY A 54 0.85 -1.50 -3.81
C GLY A 54 1.48 -0.71 -4.96
N PHE A 55 2.35 0.27 -4.65
CA PHE A 55 3.13 0.99 -5.68
C PHE A 55 4.04 0.04 -6.46
N GLN A 56 4.71 -0.89 -5.76
CA GLN A 56 5.55 -1.89 -6.40
C GLN A 56 4.74 -2.79 -7.34
N ALA A 57 3.56 -3.24 -6.93
CA ALA A 57 2.68 -4.06 -7.76
C ALA A 57 2.23 -3.30 -9.03
N VAL A 58 1.89 -2.02 -8.91
CA VAL A 58 1.57 -1.16 -10.07
C VAL A 58 2.78 -1.04 -11.01
N ALA A 59 3.97 -0.80 -10.47
CA ALA A 59 5.19 -0.67 -11.27
C ALA A 59 5.56 -1.98 -12.00
N GLN A 60 5.43 -3.12 -11.32
CA GLN A 60 5.61 -4.44 -11.93
C GLN A 60 4.60 -4.65 -13.06
N ARG A 61 3.33 -4.30 -12.84
CA ARG A 61 2.31 -4.44 -13.87
C ARG A 61 2.55 -3.56 -15.09
N GLN A 62 3.00 -2.32 -14.90
CA GLN A 62 3.41 -1.46 -16.02
C GLN A 62 4.57 -2.07 -16.83
N SER A 63 5.55 -2.71 -16.17
CA SER A 63 6.65 -3.41 -16.85
C SER A 63 6.14 -4.60 -17.70
N GLU A 64 5.19 -5.37 -17.19
CA GLU A 64 4.58 -6.48 -17.92
C GLU A 64 3.78 -6.02 -19.14
N ILE A 65 3.01 -4.93 -18.99
CA ILE A 65 2.29 -4.31 -20.10
C ILE A 65 3.27 -3.89 -21.19
N PHE A 66 4.40 -3.26 -20.81
CA PHE A 66 5.44 -2.86 -21.75
C PHE A 66 6.06 -4.05 -22.50
N LYS A 67 6.42 -5.13 -21.79
CA LYS A 67 6.96 -6.36 -22.40
C LYS A 67 5.97 -6.95 -23.41
N THR A 68 4.70 -7.04 -23.03
CA THR A 68 3.63 -7.53 -23.90
C THR A 68 3.50 -6.67 -25.16
N MET A 69 3.63 -5.34 -25.01
CA MET A 69 3.56 -4.41 -26.14
C MET A 69 4.75 -4.56 -27.10
N MET A 70 5.96 -4.78 -26.58
CA MET A 70 7.16 -5.07 -27.39
C MET A 70 7.08 -6.40 -28.13
N GLU A 71 6.56 -7.44 -27.49
CA GLU A 71 6.31 -8.73 -28.11
C GLU A 71 5.28 -8.61 -29.26
N LYS A 72 4.21 -7.84 -29.04
CA LYS A 72 3.20 -7.58 -30.08
C LYS A 72 3.74 -6.77 -31.25
N ALA A 73 4.52 -5.72 -31.00
CA ALA A 73 5.14 -4.93 -32.05
C ALA A 73 6.06 -5.80 -32.93
N THR A 74 6.82 -6.70 -32.29
CA THR A 74 7.71 -7.64 -32.99
C THR A 74 6.92 -8.67 -33.82
N THR A 75 5.79 -9.16 -33.29
CA THR A 75 4.95 -10.17 -33.95
C THR A 75 4.16 -9.55 -35.10
N GLN A 76 3.51 -8.40 -34.89
CA GLN A 76 2.80 -7.66 -35.94
C GLN A 76 3.73 -7.20 -37.05
N GLY A 77 4.97 -6.79 -36.75
CA GLY A 77 5.96 -6.45 -37.77
C GLY A 77 6.30 -7.63 -38.69
N LYS A 78 6.35 -8.85 -38.14
CA LYS A 78 6.54 -10.08 -38.92
C LYS A 78 5.31 -10.42 -39.76
N ASP A 79 4.11 -10.30 -39.18
CA ASP A 79 2.85 -10.58 -39.89
C ASP A 79 2.59 -9.57 -41.03
N PHE A 80 2.99 -8.31 -40.86
CA PHE A 80 2.86 -7.28 -41.89
C PHE A 80 3.83 -7.53 -43.06
N SER A 81 5.03 -8.01 -42.78
CA SER A 81 5.98 -8.45 -43.82
C SER A 81 5.51 -9.69 -44.59
N ALA A 82 4.65 -10.53 -44.00
CA ALA A 82 4.09 -11.72 -44.64
C ALA A 82 2.80 -11.46 -45.45
N ALA A 83 2.16 -10.29 -45.27
CA ALA A 83 0.84 -9.96 -45.81
C ALA A 83 0.88 -9.16 -47.13
N SER A 84 1.98 -9.20 -47.88
CA SER A 84 2.22 -8.38 -49.10
C SER A 84 1.35 -8.76 -50.33
N GLY A 85 0.11 -9.19 -50.12
CA GLY A 85 -0.84 -9.58 -51.18
C GLY A 85 -2.33 -9.45 -50.83
N ASP A 86 -2.70 -8.86 -49.68
CA ASP A 86 -4.11 -8.76 -49.25
C ASP A 86 -4.91 -7.70 -50.03
N THR A 87 -6.21 -7.95 -50.26
CA THR A 87 -7.13 -6.98 -50.87
C THR A 87 -7.46 -5.83 -49.91
N PRO A 88 -7.85 -4.63 -50.41
CA PRO A 88 -8.15 -3.47 -49.56
C PRO A 88 -9.22 -3.74 -48.49
N MET A 89 -10.22 -4.59 -48.81
CA MET A 89 -11.30 -4.95 -47.89
C MET A 89 -10.81 -5.90 -46.79
N ALA A 90 -9.91 -6.84 -47.11
CA ALA A 90 -9.28 -7.73 -46.14
C ALA A 90 -8.34 -6.96 -45.20
N ALA A 91 -7.58 -6.00 -45.74
CA ALA A 91 -6.75 -5.09 -44.94
C ALA A 91 -7.58 -4.25 -43.96
N ALA A 92 -8.73 -3.70 -44.40
CA ALA A 92 -9.64 -2.93 -43.54
C ALA A 92 -10.26 -3.78 -42.41
N ALA A 93 -10.67 -5.02 -42.71
CA ALA A 93 -11.17 -5.96 -41.71
C ALA A 93 -10.09 -6.32 -40.67
N LYS A 94 -8.85 -6.55 -41.12
CA LYS A 94 -7.70 -6.85 -40.26
C LYS A 94 -7.34 -5.67 -39.35
N GLN A 95 -7.38 -4.44 -39.87
CA GLN A 95 -7.19 -3.23 -39.06
C GLN A 95 -8.28 -3.05 -38.01
N THR A 96 -9.54 -3.32 -38.36
CA THR A 96 -10.67 -3.20 -37.42
C THR A 96 -10.57 -4.24 -36.31
N ALA A 97 -10.20 -5.49 -36.63
CA ALA A 97 -9.96 -6.53 -35.64
C ALA A 97 -8.78 -6.20 -34.72
N ALA A 98 -7.69 -5.65 -35.26
CA ALA A 98 -6.54 -5.19 -34.49
C ALA A 98 -6.92 -4.03 -33.54
N ALA A 99 -7.68 -3.05 -34.03
CA ALA A 99 -8.16 -1.94 -33.21
C ALA A 99 -9.09 -2.40 -32.07
N LYS A 100 -10.00 -3.34 -32.35
CA LYS A 100 -10.87 -3.94 -31.34
C LYS A 100 -10.07 -4.66 -30.26
N THR A 101 -9.10 -5.46 -30.66
CA THR A 101 -8.22 -6.21 -29.73
C THR A 101 -7.42 -5.25 -28.84
N ALA A 102 -6.82 -4.21 -29.42
CA ALA A 102 -6.08 -3.19 -28.66
C ALA A 102 -6.97 -2.45 -27.64
N TYR A 103 -8.23 -2.18 -27.99
CA TYR A 103 -9.18 -1.54 -27.10
C TYR A 103 -9.59 -2.44 -25.91
N GLU A 104 -9.89 -3.72 -26.17
CA GLU A 104 -10.22 -4.69 -25.12
C GLU A 104 -9.05 -4.87 -24.13
N GLU A 105 -7.82 -4.90 -24.63
CA GLU A 105 -6.62 -4.98 -23.82
C GLU A 105 -6.35 -3.72 -22.99
N ALA A 106 -6.54 -2.54 -23.57
CA ALA A 106 -6.42 -1.28 -22.84
C ALA A 106 -7.43 -1.21 -21.68
N LEU A 107 -8.68 -1.64 -21.92
CA LEU A 107 -9.70 -1.72 -20.86
C LEU A 107 -9.34 -2.74 -19.78
N ALA A 108 -8.83 -3.91 -20.16
CA ALA A 108 -8.40 -4.93 -19.21
C ALA A 108 -7.27 -4.41 -18.30
N ASN A 109 -6.23 -3.81 -18.91
CA ASN A 109 -5.11 -3.20 -18.19
C ASN A 109 -5.56 -2.07 -17.25
N ALA A 110 -6.49 -1.21 -17.70
CA ALA A 110 -7.03 -0.14 -16.87
C ALA A 110 -7.80 -0.67 -15.65
N LYS A 111 -8.64 -1.70 -15.84
CA LYS A 111 -9.37 -2.35 -14.74
C LYS A 111 -8.43 -2.99 -13.74
N GLU A 112 -7.39 -3.66 -14.20
CA GLU A 112 -6.42 -4.33 -13.33
C GLU A 112 -5.59 -3.34 -12.52
N LEU A 113 -5.09 -2.27 -13.16
CA LEU A 113 -4.38 -1.19 -12.47
C LEU A 113 -5.27 -0.50 -11.44
N SER A 114 -6.54 -0.23 -11.78
CA SER A 114 -7.51 0.30 -10.83
C SER A 114 -7.73 -0.66 -9.66
N GLY A 115 -7.84 -1.96 -9.92
CA GLY A 115 -8.00 -2.97 -8.88
C GLY A 115 -6.81 -3.04 -7.92
N LEU A 116 -5.59 -2.96 -8.43
CA LEU A 116 -4.37 -2.94 -7.61
C LEU A 116 -4.32 -1.72 -6.68
N VAL A 117 -4.65 -0.53 -7.21
CA VAL A 117 -4.67 0.72 -6.43
C VAL A 117 -5.77 0.68 -5.38
N SER A 118 -7.00 0.31 -5.74
CA SER A 118 -8.13 0.22 -4.81
C SER A 118 -7.87 -0.79 -3.70
N LYS A 119 -7.35 -1.98 -4.04
CA LYS A 119 -7.06 -3.03 -3.06
C LYS A 119 -6.02 -2.59 -2.02
N SER A 120 -4.93 -1.96 -2.45
CA SER A 120 -3.90 -1.46 -1.51
C SER A 120 -4.45 -0.41 -0.55
N GLN A 121 -5.33 0.48 -1.04
CA GLN A 121 -6.00 1.49 -0.20
C GLN A 121 -6.97 0.85 0.79
N GLU A 122 -7.80 -0.09 0.34
CA GLU A 122 -8.75 -0.81 1.20
C GLU A 122 -8.04 -1.61 2.30
N GLU A 123 -6.97 -2.33 1.97
CA GLU A 123 -6.19 -3.10 2.95
C GLU A 123 -5.51 -2.18 3.99
N ALA A 124 -4.93 -1.06 3.56
CA ALA A 124 -4.30 -0.11 4.47
C ALA A 124 -5.33 0.57 5.40
N LEU A 125 -6.47 1.01 4.85
CA LEU A 125 -7.54 1.63 5.63
C LEU A 125 -8.22 0.63 6.57
N GLY A 126 -8.45 -0.61 6.12
CA GLY A 126 -9.00 -1.67 6.97
C GLY A 126 -8.10 -1.98 8.17
N LEU A 127 -6.78 -2.02 7.96
CA LEU A 127 -5.82 -2.19 9.06
C LEU A 127 -5.88 -1.04 10.06
N LEU A 128 -5.92 0.21 9.58
CA LEU A 128 -6.00 1.38 10.46
C LEU A 128 -7.34 1.45 11.21
N GLN A 129 -8.45 1.11 10.55
CA GLN A 129 -9.78 1.05 11.18
C GLN A 129 -9.85 -0.01 12.27
N ALA A 130 -9.26 -1.19 12.02
CA ALA A 130 -9.16 -2.25 13.03
C ALA A 130 -8.36 -1.76 14.25
N ARG A 131 -7.19 -1.12 14.04
CA ARG A 131 -6.38 -0.58 15.13
C ARG A 131 -7.09 0.52 15.89
N PHE A 132 -7.83 1.39 15.20
CA PHE A 132 -8.63 2.43 15.84
C PHE A 132 -9.70 1.83 16.76
N THR A 133 -10.40 0.79 16.31
CA THR A 133 -11.40 0.09 17.12
C THR A 133 -10.75 -0.57 18.34
N GLU A 134 -9.64 -1.30 18.16
CA GLU A 134 -8.87 -1.89 19.25
C GLU A 134 -8.38 -0.82 20.25
N SER A 135 -8.02 0.38 19.76
CA SER A 135 -7.59 1.48 20.63
C SER A 135 -8.71 1.99 21.55
N LEU A 136 -9.96 1.99 21.06
CA LEU A 136 -11.12 2.37 21.86
C LEU A 136 -11.44 1.31 22.93
N ASP A 137 -11.29 0.03 22.59
CA ASP A 137 -11.46 -1.07 23.54
C ASP A 137 -10.38 -1.05 24.63
N GLU A 138 -9.13 -0.81 24.25
CA GLU A 138 -8.00 -0.64 25.19
C GLU A 138 -8.21 0.55 26.12
N LEU A 139 -8.71 1.68 25.60
CA LEU A 139 -9.04 2.85 26.42
C LEU A 139 -10.18 2.56 27.40
N LYS A 140 -11.24 1.89 26.95
CA LYS A 140 -12.35 1.48 27.81
C LYS A 140 -11.87 0.58 28.95
N ALA A 141 -11.06 -0.43 28.63
CA ALA A 141 -10.49 -1.34 29.62
C ALA A 141 -9.61 -0.60 30.65
N ALA A 142 -8.82 0.38 30.20
CA ALA A 142 -8.02 1.21 31.10
C ALA A 142 -8.88 2.04 32.07
N ILE A 143 -10.01 2.59 31.60
CA ILE A 143 -10.97 3.34 32.44
C ILE A 143 -11.60 2.41 33.49
N GLU A 144 -12.10 1.24 33.08
CA GLU A 144 -12.71 0.25 33.99
C GLU A 144 -11.72 -0.24 35.05
N LYS A 145 -10.45 -0.47 34.67
CA LYS A 145 -9.36 -0.85 35.57
C LYS A 145 -9.03 0.26 36.57
N THR A 146 -9.08 1.52 36.13
CA THR A 146 -8.86 2.70 36.99
C THR A 146 -10.01 2.87 37.98
N GLU A 147 -11.27 2.69 37.55
CA GLU A 147 -12.44 2.75 38.44
C GLU A 147 -12.41 1.64 39.50
N ALA A 148 -12.04 0.41 39.10
CA ALA A 148 -11.89 -0.72 40.02
C ALA A 148 -10.77 -0.52 41.05
N ALA A 149 -9.69 0.17 40.68
CA ALA A 149 -8.57 0.49 41.57
C ALA A 149 -8.86 1.66 42.53
N ALA A 150 -9.92 2.45 42.28
CA ALA A 150 -10.35 3.57 43.12
C ALA A 150 -11.38 3.18 44.20
N LYS A 151 -11.87 1.93 44.19
CA LYS A 151 -12.71 1.32 45.23
C LYS A 151 -11.86 0.52 46.21
#